data_AF-A0A965ZI59-F1
#
_entry.id   AF-A0A965ZI59-F1
#
_cell.length_a   1.000
_cell.length_b   1.000
_cell.length_c   1.000
_cell.angle_alpha   90.00
_cell.angle_beta   90.00
_cell.angle_gamma   90.00
#
_symmetry.space_group_name_H-M   'P 1'
#
loop_
_entity.id
_entity.type
_entity.pdbx_description
1 polymer ?
#
loop_
_entity_poly.entity_id
_entity_poly.type
_entity_poly.pdbx_seq_one_letter_code
_entity_poly.pdbx_strand_id
1 'polypeptide(L)'
;MKDLNDVAFIRLFKEACQKCFGYPLTAPLSETESKHLGNQILEATGLVIGAKSLKNYSIHVVSDGLTRTENPSVATLDTLARYVLNAPYTNEIRRKDQEGHFPFWFQYKGGFAIPSEKVRQKRPFPIKNLLIISGIIIFVAVGMLLMIHTFHKASAVFYKDNFHVVNESVLTKDGWIIKDKDTTWWAKRSKKIGQLTLYTLRGDNWADSANKPAIKNLLIRKLTSDCFVTEIHLENFVPLQNWQQAGILLLEDSTLNSKSMRMSIAYNDYFGGYHKPNEIIIQAITSNSDDLTKPEEIVHLPVLAFEKGKTELVARNMLQSALKIIKNGNHFRLLYSAGARNNFAYKEALSKDLDFEPKYVGIFALQGFVDKPQPIPAPFKFFSVTDIPCN
;
A
#
# COMPACT_ATOMS: atom_id res chain seq x y z
N MET A 1 -14.34 25.10 -32.70
CA MET A 1 -14.74 25.18 -31.27
C MET A 1 -14.64 23.75 -30.74
N LYS A 2 -13.72 23.42 -29.82
CA LYS A 2 -13.61 22.05 -29.29
C LYS A 2 -14.89 21.71 -28.52
N ASP A 3 -15.42 20.50 -28.72
CA ASP A 3 -16.60 20.02 -27.98
C ASP A 3 -16.31 20.15 -26.47
N LEU A 4 -17.22 20.79 -25.73
CA LEU A 4 -17.12 20.95 -24.28
C LEU A 4 -16.94 19.59 -23.58
N ASN A 5 -17.50 18.51 -24.14
CA ASN A 5 -17.31 17.16 -23.63
C ASN A 5 -15.87 16.67 -23.78
N ASP A 6 -15.21 16.96 -24.91
CA ASP A 6 -13.84 16.55 -25.18
C ASP A 6 -12.86 17.30 -24.26
N VAL A 7 -13.08 18.61 -24.06
CA VAL A 7 -12.28 19.41 -23.12
C VAL A 7 -12.44 18.89 -21.67
N ALA A 8 -13.68 18.62 -21.25
CA ALA A 8 -13.95 18.07 -19.93
C ALA A 8 -13.35 16.67 -19.75
N PHE A 9 -13.41 15.82 -20.77
CA PHE A 9 -12.80 14.50 -20.75
C PHE A 9 -11.27 14.56 -20.65
N ILE A 10 -10.61 15.36 -21.51
CA ILE A 10 -9.15 15.51 -21.50
C ILE A 10 -8.66 15.93 -20.11
N ARG A 11 -9.35 16.90 -19.51
CA ARG A 11 -9.01 17.37 -18.15
C ARG A 11 -9.26 16.28 -17.11
N LEU A 12 -10.42 15.62 -17.14
CA LEU A 12 -10.75 14.54 -16.22
C LEU A 12 -9.71 13.42 -16.25
N PHE A 13 -9.30 13.03 -17.46
CA PHE A 13 -8.31 11.97 -17.64
C PHE A 13 -6.93 12.38 -17.11
N LYS A 14 -6.49 13.62 -17.37
CA LYS A 14 -5.23 14.17 -16.83
C LYS A 14 -5.25 14.21 -15.29
N GLU A 15 -6.35 14.63 -14.68
CA GLU A 15 -6.51 14.66 -13.22
C GLU A 15 -6.51 13.25 -12.64
N ALA A 16 -7.16 12.27 -13.31
CA ALA A 16 -7.10 10.87 -12.91
C ALA A 16 -5.66 10.32 -12.95
N CYS A 17 -4.90 10.58 -14.02
CA CYS A 17 -3.50 10.19 -14.09
C CYS A 17 -2.65 10.88 -13.02
N GLN A 18 -2.82 12.19 -12.81
CA GLN A 18 -2.07 12.92 -11.79
C GLN A 18 -2.35 12.40 -10.39
N LYS A 19 -3.61 12.08 -10.08
CA LYS A 19 -4.00 11.47 -8.82
C LYS A 19 -3.37 10.09 -8.61
N CYS A 20 -3.37 9.26 -9.65
CA CYS A 20 -2.85 7.91 -9.60
C CYS A 20 -1.33 7.86 -9.47
N PHE A 21 -0.60 8.68 -10.24
CA PHE A 21 0.86 8.59 -10.36
C PHE A 21 1.62 9.67 -9.58
N GLY A 22 0.94 10.72 -9.12
CA GLY A 22 1.55 11.86 -8.43
C GLY A 22 2.25 12.87 -9.34
N TYR A 23 2.16 12.73 -10.67
CA TYR A 23 2.76 13.63 -11.65
C TYR A 23 1.87 13.80 -12.90
N PRO A 24 1.97 14.92 -13.63
CA PRO A 24 1.13 15.18 -14.80
C PRO A 24 1.40 14.20 -15.95
N LEU A 25 0.37 13.89 -16.72
CA LEU A 25 0.48 13.05 -17.92
C LEU A 25 1.21 13.81 -19.04
N THR A 26 2.47 13.45 -19.29
CA THR A 26 3.32 14.06 -20.35
C THR A 26 3.52 13.15 -21.56
N ALA A 27 3.29 11.84 -21.42
CA ALA A 27 3.39 10.85 -22.48
C ALA A 27 2.23 9.84 -22.37
N PRO A 28 1.87 9.14 -23.47
CA PRO A 28 0.89 8.07 -23.41
C PRO A 28 1.29 6.98 -22.40
N LEU A 29 0.30 6.39 -21.72
CA LEU A 29 0.53 5.35 -20.74
C LEU A 29 1.07 4.08 -21.40
N SER A 30 2.04 3.45 -20.74
CA SER A 30 2.42 2.07 -21.03
C SER A 30 1.30 1.09 -20.66
N GLU A 31 1.42 -0.17 -21.10
CA GLU A 31 0.46 -1.22 -20.71
C GLU A 31 0.43 -1.42 -19.19
N THR A 32 1.60 -1.42 -18.54
CA THR A 32 1.73 -1.56 -17.08
C THR A 32 1.09 -0.39 -16.33
N GLU A 33 1.32 0.85 -16.79
CA GLU A 33 0.70 2.03 -16.19
C GLU A 33 -0.81 2.03 -16.38
N SER A 34 -1.30 1.60 -17.55
CA SER A 34 -2.73 1.49 -17.82
C SER A 34 -3.41 0.43 -16.94
N LYS A 35 -2.73 -0.70 -16.69
CA LYS A 35 -3.19 -1.72 -15.74
C LYS A 35 -3.22 -1.19 -14.31
N HIS A 36 -2.16 -0.49 -13.89
CA HIS A 36 -2.11 0.11 -12.56
C HIS A 36 -3.23 1.15 -12.35
N LEU A 37 -3.43 2.06 -13.30
CA LEU A 37 -4.51 3.05 -13.25
C LEU A 37 -5.88 2.36 -13.19
N GLY A 38 -6.10 1.31 -13.98
CA GLY A 38 -7.32 0.51 -13.94
C GLY A 38 -7.56 -0.12 -12.56
N ASN A 39 -6.53 -0.67 -11.93
CA ASN A 39 -6.62 -1.25 -10.59
C ASN A 39 -6.89 -0.18 -9.52
N GLN A 40 -6.24 0.98 -9.59
CA GLN A 40 -6.50 2.10 -8.66
C GLN A 40 -7.94 2.61 -8.77
N ILE A 41 -8.48 2.69 -9.98
CA ILE A 41 -9.89 3.05 -10.21
C ILE A 41 -10.81 1.99 -9.62
N LEU A 42 -10.53 0.70 -9.84
CA LEU A 42 -11.31 -0.40 -9.29
C LEU A 42 -11.29 -0.42 -7.75
N GLU A 43 -10.11 -0.29 -7.14
CA GLU A 43 -9.95 -0.28 -5.68
C GLU A 43 -10.70 0.88 -5.04
N ALA A 44 -10.61 2.08 -5.64
CA ALA A 44 -11.23 3.28 -5.09
C ALA A 44 -12.74 3.35 -5.33
N THR A 45 -13.24 2.88 -6.49
CA THR A 45 -14.64 3.09 -6.92
C THR A 45 -15.49 1.84 -6.96
N GLY A 46 -14.87 0.65 -7.03
CA GLY A 46 -15.52 -0.64 -7.26
C GLY A 46 -15.97 -0.88 -8.71
N LEU A 47 -15.60 0.01 -9.64
CA LEU A 47 -15.95 -0.06 -11.06
C LEU A 47 -14.71 -0.27 -11.93
N VAL A 48 -14.86 -1.00 -13.04
CA VAL A 48 -13.74 -1.37 -13.92
C VAL A 48 -13.69 -0.49 -15.17
N ILE A 49 -12.50 -0.02 -15.52
CA ILE A 49 -12.18 0.46 -16.87
C ILE A 49 -11.04 -0.41 -17.41
N GLY A 50 -11.23 -0.98 -18.60
CA GLY A 50 -10.23 -1.85 -19.22
C GLY A 50 -8.92 -1.12 -19.51
N ALA A 51 -7.79 -1.77 -19.21
CA ALA A 51 -6.45 -1.20 -19.43
C ALA A 51 -6.19 -0.79 -20.89
N LYS A 52 -6.75 -1.53 -21.87
CA LYS A 52 -6.65 -1.17 -23.30
C LYS A 52 -7.34 0.17 -23.59
N SER A 53 -8.51 0.41 -23.01
CA SER A 53 -9.24 1.68 -23.16
C SER A 53 -8.46 2.83 -22.52
N LEU A 54 -7.93 2.64 -21.30
CA LEU A 54 -7.10 3.66 -20.64
C LEU A 54 -5.85 4.01 -21.45
N LYS A 55 -5.21 3.02 -22.05
CA LYS A 55 -4.07 3.24 -22.95
C LYS A 55 -4.49 4.08 -24.16
N ASN A 56 -5.57 3.72 -24.85
CA ASN A 56 -6.08 4.48 -26.01
C ASN A 56 -6.45 5.92 -25.63
N TYR A 57 -7.12 6.11 -24.49
CA TYR A 57 -7.47 7.43 -23.98
C TYR A 57 -6.22 8.28 -23.72
N SER A 58 -5.16 7.71 -23.16
CA SER A 58 -3.91 8.44 -22.96
C SER A 58 -3.26 8.89 -24.27
N ILE A 59 -3.38 8.08 -25.34
CA ILE A 59 -2.89 8.45 -26.67
C ILE A 59 -3.71 9.63 -27.22
N HIS A 60 -5.04 9.57 -27.14
CA HIS A 60 -5.94 10.66 -27.55
C HIS A 60 -5.63 11.96 -26.80
N VAL A 61 -5.48 11.88 -25.49
CA VAL A 61 -5.26 13.04 -24.60
C VAL A 61 -3.91 13.74 -24.81
N VAL A 62 -2.87 12.99 -25.20
CA VAL A 62 -1.51 13.53 -25.39
C VAL A 62 -1.25 13.95 -26.84
N SER A 63 -1.94 13.36 -27.83
CA SER A 63 -1.65 13.60 -29.26
C SER A 63 -2.32 14.84 -29.86
N ASP A 64 -2.73 15.81 -29.04
CA ASP A 64 -3.41 17.06 -29.43
C ASP A 64 -4.58 16.90 -30.42
N GLY A 65 -5.24 15.74 -30.41
CA GLY A 65 -6.39 15.43 -31.28
C GLY A 65 -6.04 15.18 -32.76
N LEU A 66 -4.75 14.97 -33.10
CA LEU A 66 -4.31 14.63 -34.47
C LEU A 66 -4.53 13.14 -34.81
N THR A 67 -4.76 12.30 -33.81
CA THR A 67 -5.05 10.87 -33.97
C THR A 67 -6.51 10.58 -33.64
N ARG A 68 -7.04 9.49 -34.19
CA ARG A 68 -8.42 8.99 -34.11
C ARG A 68 -9.12 9.40 -32.79
N THR A 69 -10.18 10.19 -32.92
CA THR A 69 -11.04 10.60 -31.78
C THR A 69 -11.61 9.37 -31.08
N GLU A 70 -11.26 9.20 -29.81
CA GLU A 70 -11.90 8.21 -28.92
C GLU A 70 -13.05 8.90 -28.19
N ASN A 71 -14.24 8.30 -28.26
CA ASN A 71 -15.45 8.79 -27.58
C ASN A 71 -15.76 7.87 -26.39
N PRO A 72 -15.23 8.14 -25.19
CA PRO A 72 -15.52 7.32 -24.01
C PRO A 72 -17.02 7.34 -23.72
N SER A 73 -17.57 6.18 -23.34
CA SER A 73 -18.97 6.09 -22.91
C SER A 73 -19.23 6.95 -21.67
N VAL A 74 -20.49 7.40 -21.48
CA VAL A 74 -20.88 8.18 -20.29
C VAL A 74 -20.60 7.40 -18.99
N ALA A 75 -20.78 6.08 -19.02
CA ALA A 75 -20.44 5.21 -17.91
C ALA A 75 -18.93 5.22 -17.57
N THR A 76 -18.06 5.29 -18.58
CA THR A 76 -16.61 5.43 -18.40
C THR A 76 -16.26 6.79 -17.81
N LEU A 77 -16.90 7.85 -18.31
CA LEU A 77 -16.71 9.21 -17.81
C LEU A 77 -17.14 9.35 -16.34
N ASP A 78 -18.26 8.72 -15.96
CA ASP A 78 -18.72 8.69 -14.57
C ASP A 78 -17.74 7.94 -13.65
N THR A 79 -17.23 6.79 -14.09
CA THR A 79 -16.23 6.03 -13.32
C THR A 79 -14.93 6.83 -13.11
N LEU A 80 -14.43 7.54 -14.13
CA LEU A 80 -13.28 8.44 -13.97
C LEU A 80 -13.59 9.61 -13.03
N ALA A 81 -14.78 10.20 -13.14
CA ALA A 81 -15.21 11.31 -12.27
C ALA A 81 -15.32 10.87 -10.81
N ARG A 82 -15.87 9.67 -10.54
CA ARG A 82 -15.88 9.06 -9.20
C ARG A 82 -14.48 8.91 -8.65
N TYR A 83 -13.57 8.40 -9.46
CA TYR A 83 -12.18 8.21 -9.07
C TYR A 83 -11.55 9.56 -8.70
N VAL A 84 -11.68 10.61 -9.51
CA VAL A 84 -11.11 11.93 -9.23
C VAL A 84 -11.74 12.57 -8.00
N LEU A 85 -13.07 12.55 -7.90
CA LEU A 85 -13.85 13.20 -6.84
C LEU A 85 -13.89 12.45 -5.50
N ASN A 86 -13.21 11.29 -5.37
CA ASN A 86 -13.29 10.43 -4.18
C ASN A 86 -14.73 10.02 -3.85
N ALA A 87 -15.51 9.66 -4.86
CA ALA A 87 -16.88 9.18 -4.64
C ALA A 87 -16.90 7.89 -3.82
N PRO A 88 -17.99 7.62 -3.09
CA PRO A 88 -18.15 6.36 -2.36
C PRO A 88 -18.04 5.13 -3.28
N TYR A 89 -17.50 4.05 -2.71
CA TYR A 89 -17.42 2.76 -3.38
C TYR A 89 -18.81 2.26 -3.82
N THR A 90 -18.90 1.75 -5.05
CA THR A 90 -20.14 1.19 -5.62
C THR A 90 -19.81 -0.04 -6.49
N ASN A 91 -20.83 -0.71 -7.02
CA ASN A 91 -20.65 -1.78 -8.01
C ASN A 91 -21.58 -1.56 -9.20
N GLU A 92 -21.41 -2.36 -10.26
CA GLU A 92 -22.12 -2.17 -11.53
C GLU A 92 -23.66 -2.29 -11.38
N ILE A 93 -24.13 -3.18 -10.52
CA ILE A 93 -25.55 -3.41 -10.26
C ILE A 93 -26.13 -2.19 -9.55
N ARG A 94 -25.55 -1.81 -8.42
CA ARG A 94 -25.98 -0.67 -7.62
C ARG A 94 -25.93 0.63 -8.40
N ARG A 95 -24.88 0.83 -9.22
CA ARG A 95 -24.77 2.00 -10.10
C ARG A 95 -25.94 2.09 -11.08
N LYS A 96 -26.33 0.98 -11.70
CA LYS A 96 -27.46 0.96 -12.64
C LYS A 96 -28.78 1.26 -11.94
N ASP A 97 -28.99 0.69 -10.76
CA ASP A 97 -30.26 0.81 -10.04
C ASP A 97 -30.46 2.18 -9.39
N GLN A 98 -29.39 2.77 -8.84
CA GLN A 98 -29.48 3.99 -8.02
C GLN A 98 -28.93 5.23 -8.72
N GLU A 99 -28.03 5.06 -9.68
CA GLU A 99 -27.19 6.12 -10.24
C GLU A 99 -27.11 6.04 -11.78
N GLY A 100 -28.13 5.47 -12.43
CA GLY A 100 -28.17 5.28 -13.89
C GLY A 100 -28.13 6.57 -14.72
N HIS A 101 -28.25 7.73 -14.07
CA HIS A 101 -28.10 9.06 -14.65
C HIS A 101 -26.67 9.62 -14.57
N PHE A 102 -25.69 8.86 -14.07
CA PHE A 102 -24.27 9.22 -14.05
C PHE A 102 -23.95 10.55 -13.33
N PRO A 103 -24.33 10.69 -12.04
CA PRO A 103 -24.28 11.96 -11.33
C PRO A 103 -22.88 12.58 -11.23
N PHE A 104 -21.84 11.76 -11.09
CA PHE A 104 -20.48 12.26 -10.87
C PHE A 104 -19.88 12.84 -12.13
N TRP A 105 -20.19 12.25 -13.30
CA TRP A 105 -19.81 12.86 -14.57
C TRP A 105 -20.43 14.25 -14.74
N PHE A 106 -21.74 14.39 -14.50
CA PHE A 106 -22.41 15.68 -14.65
C PHE A 106 -21.99 16.70 -13.58
N GLN A 107 -21.73 16.26 -12.35
CA GLN A 107 -21.15 17.10 -11.30
C GLN A 107 -19.77 17.62 -11.71
N TYR A 108 -18.89 16.74 -12.21
CA TYR A 108 -17.57 17.12 -12.69
C TYR A 108 -17.66 18.11 -13.85
N LYS A 109 -18.50 17.80 -14.85
CA LYS A 109 -18.73 18.66 -16.02
C LYS A 109 -19.33 20.02 -15.64
N GLY A 110 -20.23 20.06 -14.66
CA GLY A 110 -20.89 21.27 -14.17
C GLY A 110 -19.91 22.31 -13.63
N GLY A 111 -18.73 21.89 -13.13
CA GLY A 111 -17.65 22.78 -12.71
C GLY A 111 -17.03 23.62 -13.85
N PHE A 112 -17.28 23.26 -15.12
CA PHE A 112 -16.80 24.01 -16.29
C PHE A 112 -17.86 24.88 -16.94
N ALA A 113 -19.13 24.74 -16.54
CA ALA A 113 -20.15 25.68 -16.96
C ALA A 113 -19.85 27.02 -16.28
N ILE A 114 -19.51 28.04 -17.08
CA ILE A 114 -19.40 29.42 -16.60
C ILE A 114 -20.69 29.70 -15.82
N PRO A 115 -20.61 30.11 -14.54
CA PRO A 115 -21.80 30.45 -13.80
C PRO A 115 -22.50 31.56 -14.59
N SER A 116 -23.66 31.26 -15.18
CA SER A 116 -24.59 32.30 -15.57
C SER A 116 -24.91 33.04 -14.29
N GLU A 117 -24.35 34.25 -14.12
CA GLU A 117 -24.69 35.17 -13.05
C GLU A 117 -26.21 35.39 -13.08
N LYS A 118 -26.95 34.57 -12.34
CA LYS A 118 -28.31 34.90 -11.97
C LYS A 118 -28.18 36.02 -10.96
N VAL A 119 -28.39 37.23 -11.46
CA VAL A 119 -28.56 38.46 -10.67
C VAL A 119 -29.45 38.14 -9.47
N ARG A 120 -28.81 38.03 -8.30
CA ARG A 120 -29.48 37.82 -7.02
C ARG A 120 -30.28 39.08 -6.72
N GLN A 121 -31.57 39.07 -7.02
CA GLN A 121 -32.49 40.10 -6.54
C GLN A 121 -32.50 40.03 -5.00
N LYS A 122 -31.92 41.05 -4.36
CA LYS A 122 -31.94 41.26 -2.92
C LYS A 122 -33.39 41.52 -2.50
N ARG A 123 -34.07 40.48 -1.99
CA ARG A 123 -35.31 40.67 -1.23
C ARG A 123 -34.94 41.20 0.17
N PRO A 124 -35.64 42.23 0.67
CA PRO A 124 -35.41 42.77 2.00
C PRO A 124 -35.74 41.68 3.04
N PHE A 125 -34.77 41.35 3.89
CA PHE A 125 -34.93 40.38 4.96
C PHE A 125 -35.86 40.95 6.05
N PRO A 126 -37.00 40.33 6.34
CA PRO A 126 -37.85 40.73 7.46
C PRO A 126 -37.18 40.35 8.78
N ILE A 127 -37.00 41.33 9.65
CA ILE A 127 -36.28 41.25 10.94
C ILE A 127 -36.91 40.24 11.93
N LYS A 128 -38.14 39.75 11.67
CA LYS A 128 -38.77 38.67 12.46
C LYS A 128 -38.14 37.28 12.29
N ASN A 129 -37.27 37.07 11.29
CA ASN A 129 -36.57 35.79 11.08
C ASN A 129 -35.23 35.67 11.83
N LEU A 130 -34.80 36.69 12.57
CA LEU A 130 -33.48 36.70 13.21
C LEU A 130 -33.36 35.66 14.35
N LEU A 131 -34.46 35.36 15.05
CA LEU A 131 -34.53 34.29 16.06
C LEU A 131 -34.52 32.88 15.45
N ILE A 132 -35.11 32.71 14.27
CA ILE A 132 -35.09 31.42 13.55
C ILE A 132 -33.70 31.17 12.99
N ILE A 133 -33.05 32.21 12.46
CA ILE A 133 -31.68 32.15 11.93
C ILE A 133 -30.68 31.85 13.05
N SER A 134 -30.82 32.47 14.24
CA SER A 134 -29.94 32.15 15.38
C SER A 134 -30.14 30.72 15.87
N GLY A 135 -31.38 30.21 15.90
CA GLY A 135 -31.67 28.81 16.21
C GLY A 135 -31.03 27.83 15.23
N ILE A 136 -31.08 28.11 13.92
CA ILE A 136 -30.44 27.29 12.88
C ILE A 136 -28.91 27.33 13.02
N ILE A 137 -28.32 28.51 13.28
CA ILE A 137 -26.87 28.63 13.46
C ILE A 137 -26.40 27.84 14.67
N ILE A 138 -27.13 27.89 15.80
CA ILE A 138 -26.81 27.09 16.99
C ILE A 138 -26.97 25.60 16.68
N PHE A 139 -28.02 25.18 15.99
CA PHE A 139 -28.21 23.77 15.62
C PHE A 139 -27.11 23.26 14.70
N VAL A 140 -26.69 24.05 13.70
CA VAL A 140 -25.57 23.72 12.81
C VAL A 140 -24.24 23.70 13.57
N ALA A 141 -24.02 24.64 14.49
CA ALA A 141 -22.80 24.67 15.31
C ALA A 141 -22.73 23.47 16.27
N VAL A 142 -23.85 23.10 16.90
CA VAL A 142 -23.95 21.91 17.76
C VAL A 142 -23.80 20.63 16.94
N GLY A 143 -24.45 20.54 15.78
CA GLY A 143 -24.30 19.41 14.85
C GLY A 143 -22.86 19.26 14.34
N MET A 144 -22.20 20.38 14.03
CA MET A 144 -20.79 20.39 13.63
C MET A 144 -19.87 20.02 14.79
N LEU A 145 -20.13 20.49 16.02
CA LEU A 145 -19.38 20.08 17.22
C LEU A 145 -19.55 18.60 17.53
N LEU A 146 -20.77 18.06 17.42
CA LEU A 146 -21.04 16.62 17.59
C LEU A 146 -20.38 15.80 16.48
N MET A 147 -20.39 16.28 15.24
CA MET A 147 -19.67 15.65 14.13
C MET A 147 -18.16 15.67 14.38
N ILE A 148 -17.57 16.80 14.76
CA ILE A 148 -16.13 16.89 15.10
C ILE A 148 -15.78 15.96 16.26
N HIS A 149 -16.62 15.90 17.30
CA HIS A 149 -16.39 15.06 18.47
C HIS A 149 -16.48 13.56 18.13
N THR A 150 -17.41 13.17 17.27
CA THR A 150 -17.54 11.77 16.81
C THR A 150 -16.42 11.39 15.83
N PHE A 151 -16.02 12.28 14.92
CA PHE A 151 -14.87 12.07 14.04
C PHE A 151 -13.54 12.04 14.78
N HIS A 152 -13.35 12.81 15.85
CA HIS A 152 -12.12 12.76 16.66
C HIS A 152 -11.95 11.44 17.43
N LYS A 153 -13.05 10.76 17.78
CA LYS A 153 -12.97 9.41 18.37
C LYS A 153 -12.65 8.31 17.36
N ALA A 154 -12.81 8.59 16.06
CA ALA A 154 -12.53 7.65 14.97
C ALA A 154 -11.22 7.96 14.21
N SER A 155 -10.35 8.81 14.78
CA SER A 155 -9.01 9.02 14.23
C SER A 155 -8.22 7.72 14.38
N ALA A 156 -8.18 6.92 13.31
CA ALA A 156 -7.27 5.78 13.18
C ALA A 156 -5.90 6.18 13.71
N VAL A 157 -5.35 5.43 14.67
CA VAL A 157 -3.98 5.65 15.11
C VAL A 157 -3.10 5.31 13.91
N PHE A 158 -2.49 6.34 13.36
CA PHE A 158 -1.60 6.25 12.21
C PHE A 158 -0.18 6.50 12.69
N TYR A 159 0.68 5.50 12.57
CA TYR A 159 2.11 5.65 12.77
C TYR A 159 2.83 5.44 11.45
N LYS A 160 3.80 6.31 11.17
CA LYS A 160 4.62 6.29 9.97
C LYS A 160 6.05 6.67 10.33
N ASP A 161 7.00 5.93 9.76
CA ASP A 161 8.42 6.19 9.87
C ASP A 161 9.05 6.13 8.47
N ASN A 162 9.66 7.24 8.05
CA ASN A 162 10.44 7.31 6.80
C ASN A 162 11.94 7.10 7.04
N PHE A 163 12.35 6.79 8.27
CA PHE A 163 13.73 6.55 8.68
C PHE A 163 14.69 7.67 8.30
N HIS A 164 14.24 8.93 8.36
CA HIS A 164 15.11 10.10 8.15
C HIS A 164 16.24 10.17 9.20
N VAL A 165 15.94 9.74 10.44
CA VAL A 165 16.90 9.67 11.54
C VAL A 165 16.78 8.31 12.20
N VAL A 166 17.84 7.51 12.14
CA VAL A 166 17.86 6.12 12.63
C VAL A 166 18.74 5.94 13.87
N ASN A 167 18.88 7.00 14.66
CA ASN A 167 19.59 6.91 15.93
C ASN A 167 18.77 6.13 16.95
N GLU A 168 19.43 5.31 17.75
CA GLU A 168 18.77 4.41 18.72
C GLU A 168 17.88 5.18 19.70
N SER A 169 18.33 6.34 20.20
CA SER A 169 17.52 7.19 21.07
C SER A 169 16.25 7.72 20.40
N VAL A 170 16.31 8.03 19.10
CA VAL A 170 15.16 8.51 18.32
C VAL A 170 14.21 7.36 18.07
N LEU A 171 14.71 6.21 17.59
CA LEU A 171 13.90 5.03 17.34
C LEU A 171 13.16 4.58 18.62
N THR A 172 13.85 4.51 19.75
CA THR A 172 13.24 4.14 21.04
C THR A 172 12.23 5.18 21.51
N LYS A 173 12.52 6.47 21.39
CA LYS A 173 11.58 7.55 21.70
C LYS A 173 10.31 7.46 20.85
N ASP A 174 10.46 7.07 19.58
CA ASP A 174 9.35 6.94 18.65
C ASP A 174 8.58 5.64 18.87
N GLY A 175 9.02 4.75 19.75
CA GLY A 175 8.31 3.54 20.20
C GLY A 175 8.83 2.23 19.63
N TRP A 176 9.98 2.24 18.94
CA TRP A 176 10.66 1.02 18.51
C TRP A 176 11.40 0.36 19.67
N ILE A 177 11.42 -0.98 19.66
CA ILE A 177 12.20 -1.81 20.58
C ILE A 177 13.18 -2.61 19.72
N ILE A 178 14.47 -2.50 20.04
CA ILE A 178 15.54 -3.23 19.33
C ILE A 178 15.85 -4.51 20.10
N LYS A 179 15.75 -5.66 19.42
CA LYS A 179 16.00 -7.00 19.97
C LYS A 179 17.31 -7.56 19.41
N ASP A 180 17.99 -8.37 20.23
CA ASP A 180 19.23 -9.08 19.90
C ASP A 180 20.27 -8.23 19.14
N LYS A 181 20.60 -7.06 19.68
CA LYS A 181 21.47 -6.07 19.04
C LYS A 181 22.86 -6.66 18.73
N ASP A 182 23.23 -6.66 17.46
CA ASP A 182 24.59 -6.87 16.97
C ASP A 182 25.21 -5.49 16.71
N THR A 183 26.14 -5.07 17.57
CA THR A 183 26.72 -3.72 17.54
C THR A 183 27.50 -3.44 16.26
N THR A 184 28.15 -4.45 15.68
CA THR A 184 28.97 -4.32 14.46
C THR A 184 28.11 -3.93 13.27
N TRP A 185 26.97 -4.60 13.10
CA TRP A 185 26.04 -4.33 12.01
C TRP A 185 25.08 -3.18 12.32
N TRP A 186 24.69 -3.02 13.58
CA TRP A 186 23.87 -1.89 14.03
C TRP A 186 24.58 -0.54 13.83
N ALA A 187 25.90 -0.48 13.99
CA ALA A 187 26.68 0.72 13.69
C ALA A 187 26.54 1.17 12.22
N LYS A 188 26.18 0.26 11.31
CA LYS A 188 26.00 0.52 9.87
C LYS A 188 24.54 0.78 9.47
N ARG A 189 23.64 0.96 10.44
CA ARG A 189 22.20 1.18 10.20
C ARG A 189 21.89 2.43 9.37
N SER A 190 22.76 3.44 9.42
CA SER A 190 22.66 4.69 8.66
C SER A 190 23.52 4.71 7.40
N LYS A 191 23.91 3.54 6.86
CA LYS A 191 24.76 3.44 5.65
C LYS A 191 24.17 4.19 4.46
N LYS A 192 22.85 4.20 4.30
CA LYS A 192 22.13 5.04 3.34
C LYS A 192 21.40 6.16 4.08
N ILE A 193 21.59 7.40 3.64
CA ILE A 193 20.92 8.57 4.21
C ILE A 193 19.41 8.46 3.97
N GLY A 194 18.62 8.73 5.02
CA GLY A 194 17.16 8.72 4.96
C GLY A 194 16.54 7.32 4.88
N GLN A 195 17.28 6.29 5.31
CA GLN A 195 16.82 4.90 5.32
C GLN A 195 17.38 4.18 6.55
N LEU A 196 16.64 3.18 7.03
CA LEU A 196 17.14 2.20 7.98
C LEU A 196 17.74 1.02 7.21
N THR A 197 19.04 0.78 7.35
CA THR A 197 19.70 -0.37 6.73
C THR A 197 19.87 -1.50 7.74
N LEU A 198 19.08 -2.56 7.61
CA LEU A 198 19.36 -3.83 8.31
C LEU A 198 20.24 -4.71 7.44
N TYR A 199 20.76 -5.80 8.01
CA TYR A 199 21.60 -6.75 7.28
C TYR A 199 21.05 -8.15 7.48
N THR A 200 21.09 -8.98 6.44
CA THR A 200 20.67 -10.38 6.53
C THR A 200 21.67 -11.15 7.39
N LEU A 201 21.48 -11.18 8.71
CA LEU A 201 22.37 -11.82 9.68
C LEU A 201 21.92 -13.25 9.98
N ARG A 202 22.82 -14.07 10.53
CA ARG A 202 22.47 -15.43 10.96
C ARG A 202 21.40 -15.36 12.04
N GLY A 203 20.35 -16.16 11.90
CA GLY A 203 19.22 -16.19 12.82
C GLY A 203 17.91 -16.51 12.11
N ASP A 204 16.93 -17.00 12.85
CA ASP A 204 15.57 -17.25 12.40
C ASP A 204 14.54 -17.08 13.55
N ASN A 205 13.25 -16.96 13.24
CA ASN A 205 12.16 -16.86 14.24
C ASN A 205 11.62 -18.21 14.72
N TRP A 206 12.14 -19.33 14.22
CA TRP A 206 11.84 -20.66 14.75
C TRP A 206 13.13 -21.37 15.15
N ALA A 207 13.00 -22.37 16.02
CA ALA A 207 14.14 -23.17 16.46
C ALA A 207 14.48 -24.23 15.40
N ASP A 208 15.75 -24.56 15.26
CA ASP A 208 16.13 -25.84 14.66
C ASP A 208 16.68 -26.77 15.76
N SER A 209 17.04 -28.00 15.41
CA SER A 209 17.57 -28.98 16.39
C SER A 209 18.84 -28.51 17.12
N ALA A 210 19.54 -27.50 16.61
CA ALA A 210 20.82 -27.02 17.12
C ALA A 210 20.80 -25.53 17.58
N ASN A 211 19.81 -24.74 17.15
CA ASN A 211 19.79 -23.29 17.29
C ASN A 211 18.46 -22.82 17.89
N LYS A 212 18.56 -21.89 18.85
CA LYS A 212 17.39 -21.19 19.42
C LYS A 212 16.90 -20.08 18.48
N PRO A 213 15.60 -19.72 18.50
CA PRO A 213 15.08 -18.58 17.77
C PRO A 213 15.85 -17.30 18.14
N ALA A 214 16.33 -16.58 17.15
CA ALA A 214 17.06 -15.34 17.31
C ALA A 214 17.06 -14.55 16.00
N ILE A 215 16.72 -13.27 16.04
CA ILE A 215 16.84 -12.37 14.88
C ILE A 215 17.62 -11.15 15.33
N LYS A 216 18.84 -11.02 14.81
CA LYS A 216 19.73 -9.91 15.15
C LYS A 216 19.20 -8.59 14.62
N ASN A 217 19.30 -7.54 15.44
CA ASN A 217 18.84 -6.19 15.10
C ASN A 217 17.37 -6.15 14.64
N LEU A 218 16.52 -6.99 15.21
CA LEU A 218 15.08 -6.94 14.98
C LEU A 218 14.52 -5.67 15.63
N LEU A 219 13.76 -4.87 14.86
CA LEU A 219 12.98 -3.77 15.41
C LEU A 219 11.53 -4.22 15.52
N ILE A 220 10.95 -4.09 16.72
CA ILE A 220 9.52 -4.34 16.95
C ILE A 220 8.83 -3.10 17.52
N ARG A 221 7.55 -2.98 17.25
CA ARG A 221 6.65 -1.95 17.77
C ARG A 221 5.36 -2.61 18.26
N LYS A 222 4.82 -2.12 19.37
CA LYS A 222 3.53 -2.57 19.89
C LYS A 222 2.39 -2.08 18.98
N LEU A 223 1.46 -2.98 18.66
CA LEU A 223 0.22 -2.68 17.96
C LEU A 223 -0.81 -2.11 18.93
N THR A 224 -1.63 -1.17 18.45
CA THR A 224 -2.68 -0.50 19.26
C THR A 224 -4.08 -1.03 19.00
N SER A 225 -4.27 -1.75 17.90
CA SER A 225 -5.54 -2.32 17.45
C SER A 225 -5.36 -3.77 16.98
N ASP A 226 -6.44 -4.54 17.07
CA ASP A 226 -6.52 -5.89 16.53
C ASP A 226 -6.65 -5.90 15.00
N CYS A 227 -7.29 -4.86 14.43
CA CYS A 227 -7.42 -4.66 12.99
C CYS A 227 -6.54 -3.51 12.54
N PHE A 228 -5.65 -3.79 11.58
CA PHE A 228 -4.66 -2.83 11.12
C PHE A 228 -4.19 -3.12 9.68
N VAL A 229 -3.58 -2.11 9.09
CA VAL A 229 -2.77 -2.21 7.87
C VAL A 229 -1.33 -1.87 8.24
N THR A 230 -0.39 -2.76 7.96
CA THR A 230 1.05 -2.47 8.07
C THR A 230 1.73 -2.61 6.72
N GLU A 231 2.70 -1.75 6.45
CA GLU A 231 3.37 -1.64 5.16
C GLU A 231 4.83 -1.27 5.34
N ILE A 232 5.71 -1.90 4.57
CA ILE A 232 7.12 -1.54 4.45
C ILE A 232 7.52 -1.34 3.00
N HIS A 233 8.47 -0.44 2.75
CA HIS A 233 9.15 -0.31 1.46
C HIS A 233 10.64 -0.61 1.61
N LEU A 234 11.16 -1.50 0.76
CA LEU A 234 12.58 -1.76 0.64
C LEU A 234 13.13 -1.22 -0.69
N GLU A 235 14.34 -0.67 -0.64
CA GLU A 235 15.02 -0.14 -1.81
C GLU A 235 16.30 -0.92 -2.13
N ASN A 236 16.39 -1.43 -3.35
CA ASN A 236 17.52 -2.21 -3.86
C ASN A 236 17.85 -3.45 -3.01
N PHE A 237 16.85 -4.09 -2.41
CA PHE A 237 17.05 -5.36 -1.72
C PHE A 237 16.90 -6.50 -2.72
N VAL A 238 18.01 -7.16 -3.03
CA VAL A 238 18.07 -8.34 -3.90
C VAL A 238 18.72 -9.46 -3.10
N PRO A 239 17.97 -10.45 -2.59
CA PRO A 239 18.58 -11.58 -1.91
C PRO A 239 19.30 -12.46 -2.96
N LEU A 240 20.50 -12.91 -2.63
CA LEU A 240 21.44 -13.55 -3.57
C LEU A 240 21.84 -14.97 -3.18
N GLN A 241 21.54 -15.38 -1.95
CA GLN A 241 21.90 -16.69 -1.43
C GLN A 241 20.89 -17.16 -0.39
N ASN A 242 21.00 -18.44 -0.06
CA ASN A 242 19.99 -19.22 0.65
C ASN A 242 19.59 -18.54 1.95
N TRP A 243 18.27 -18.55 2.17
CA TRP A 243 17.63 -18.07 3.39
C TRP A 243 17.73 -16.56 3.62
N GLN A 244 18.47 -15.80 2.79
CA GLN A 244 18.48 -14.35 2.86
C GLN A 244 17.09 -13.80 2.60
N GLN A 245 16.64 -12.98 3.53
CA GLN A 245 15.31 -12.42 3.48
C GLN A 245 15.18 -11.17 4.34
N ALA A 246 14.22 -10.34 3.98
CA ALA A 246 13.83 -9.16 4.74
C ALA A 246 12.33 -8.96 4.62
N GLY A 247 11.69 -8.45 5.68
CA GLY A 247 10.24 -8.38 5.68
C GLY A 247 9.59 -7.86 6.96
N ILE A 248 8.32 -8.22 7.11
CA ILE A 248 7.46 -7.91 8.26
C ILE A 248 7.30 -9.16 9.12
N LEU A 249 7.43 -9.00 10.43
CA LEU A 249 7.21 -10.04 11.43
C LEU A 249 6.10 -9.60 12.37
N LEU A 250 5.06 -10.41 12.52
CA LEU A 250 4.00 -10.22 13.50
C LEU A 250 4.23 -11.19 14.66
N LEU A 251 4.04 -10.74 15.90
CA LEU A 251 4.27 -11.54 17.12
C LEU A 251 3.13 -11.34 18.12
N GLU A 252 2.72 -12.40 18.79
CA GLU A 252 1.75 -12.35 19.90
C GLU A 252 2.34 -11.74 21.18
N ASP A 253 3.66 -11.78 21.35
CA ASP A 253 4.37 -11.10 22.41
C ASP A 253 5.69 -10.48 21.93
N SER A 254 6.52 -9.99 22.87
CA SER A 254 7.80 -9.36 22.52
C SER A 254 8.96 -10.35 22.31
N THR A 255 8.68 -11.66 22.31
CA THR A 255 9.65 -12.75 22.20
C THR A 255 9.47 -13.51 20.89
N LEU A 256 10.51 -14.23 20.44
CA LEU A 256 10.46 -15.06 19.23
C LEU A 256 9.91 -16.47 19.50
N ASN A 257 9.49 -16.77 20.73
CA ASN A 257 8.94 -18.07 21.10
C ASN A 257 7.40 -18.09 21.04
N SER A 258 6.75 -16.94 20.87
CA SER A 258 5.30 -16.87 20.71
C SER A 258 4.86 -17.26 19.31
N LYS A 259 3.54 -17.43 19.13
CA LYS A 259 3.00 -17.55 17.78
C LYS A 259 3.42 -16.33 16.97
N SER A 260 3.82 -16.57 15.74
CA SER A 260 4.31 -15.51 14.86
C SER A 260 3.89 -15.75 13.43
N MET A 261 3.79 -14.67 12.66
CA MET A 261 3.65 -14.72 11.21
C MET A 261 4.69 -13.80 10.58
N ARG A 262 5.50 -14.37 9.71
CA ARG A 262 6.52 -13.65 8.94
C ARG A 262 6.06 -13.56 7.50
N MET A 263 6.19 -12.38 6.89
CA MET A 263 6.06 -12.17 5.45
C MET A 263 7.35 -11.53 4.93
N SER A 264 7.98 -12.12 3.93
CA SER A 264 9.29 -11.68 3.43
C SER A 264 9.44 -11.76 1.93
N ILE A 265 10.40 -10.96 1.43
CA ILE A 265 11.07 -11.21 0.16
C ILE A 265 12.25 -12.12 0.51
N ALA A 266 12.33 -13.29 -0.11
CA ALA A 266 13.34 -14.30 0.20
C ALA A 266 13.99 -14.84 -1.07
N TYR A 267 15.20 -15.36 -0.92
CA TYR A 267 15.87 -16.14 -1.96
C TYR A 267 15.57 -17.63 -1.77
N ASN A 268 15.23 -18.30 -2.87
CA ASN A 268 14.96 -19.72 -2.93
C ASN A 268 15.87 -20.40 -3.96
N ASP A 269 16.56 -21.45 -3.53
CA ASP A 269 17.33 -22.36 -4.37
C ASP A 269 17.05 -23.83 -4.02
N TYR A 270 16.08 -24.09 -3.14
CA TYR A 270 15.75 -25.44 -2.69
C TYR A 270 14.44 -25.90 -3.33
N PHE A 271 14.55 -26.86 -4.24
CA PHE A 271 13.41 -27.41 -4.99
C PHE A 271 13.23 -28.92 -4.74
N GLY A 272 13.55 -29.42 -3.54
CA GLY A 272 13.34 -30.83 -3.20
C GLY A 272 14.08 -31.81 -4.13
N GLY A 273 15.27 -31.44 -4.59
CA GLY A 273 16.09 -32.25 -5.51
C GLY A 273 15.89 -31.97 -7.00
N TYR A 274 14.90 -31.16 -7.39
CA TYR A 274 14.76 -30.73 -8.78
C TYR A 274 15.76 -29.62 -9.12
N HIS A 275 16.32 -29.66 -10.33
CA HIS A 275 17.16 -28.57 -10.82
C HIS A 275 16.28 -27.50 -11.47
N LYS A 276 16.20 -26.33 -10.82
CA LYS A 276 15.51 -25.14 -11.33
C LYS A 276 16.40 -23.90 -11.13
N PRO A 277 16.21 -22.85 -11.93
CA PRO A 277 16.85 -21.56 -11.65
C PRO A 277 16.46 -21.08 -10.26
N ASN A 278 17.39 -20.44 -9.55
CA ASN A 278 17.10 -19.84 -8.26
C ASN A 278 16.05 -18.74 -8.42
N GLU A 279 15.27 -18.48 -7.38
CA GLU A 279 14.13 -17.59 -7.43
C GLU A 279 14.19 -16.55 -6.31
N ILE A 280 13.66 -15.36 -6.58
CA ILE A 280 13.20 -14.44 -5.54
C ILE A 280 11.72 -14.74 -5.34
N ILE A 281 11.35 -15.08 -4.12
CA ILE A 281 10.00 -15.44 -3.74
C ILE A 281 9.42 -14.42 -2.75
N ILE A 282 8.10 -14.30 -2.75
CA ILE A 282 7.37 -13.86 -1.55
C ILE A 282 7.11 -15.11 -0.72
N GLN A 283 7.55 -15.08 0.53
CA GLN A 283 7.37 -16.15 1.48
C GLN A 283 6.53 -15.65 2.65
N ALA A 284 5.58 -16.45 3.11
CA ALA A 284 4.95 -16.24 4.39
C ALA A 284 4.92 -17.52 5.21
N ILE A 285 5.34 -17.40 6.46
CA ILE A 285 5.52 -18.52 7.38
C ILE A 285 4.84 -18.19 8.71
N THR A 286 4.07 -19.13 9.22
CA THR A 286 3.50 -19.09 10.57
C THR A 286 4.24 -20.06 11.49
N SER A 287 4.48 -19.65 12.72
CA SER A 287 5.01 -20.51 13.79
C SER A 287 4.02 -20.57 14.94
N ASN A 288 3.93 -21.72 15.59
CA ASN A 288 3.14 -21.90 16.80
C ASN A 288 4.08 -22.12 18.00
N SER A 289 3.76 -21.54 19.16
CA SER A 289 4.51 -21.77 20.39
C SER A 289 4.47 -23.24 20.83
N ASP A 290 3.38 -23.94 20.51
CA ASP A 290 3.16 -25.34 20.89
C ASP A 290 3.89 -26.33 19.97
N ASP A 291 4.28 -25.89 18.77
CA ASP A 291 5.06 -26.68 17.81
C ASP A 291 6.34 -25.91 17.41
N LEU A 292 7.36 -26.07 18.26
CA LEU A 292 8.68 -25.50 18.04
C LEU A 292 9.46 -26.19 16.90
N THR A 293 8.94 -27.30 16.36
CA THR A 293 9.73 -28.20 15.50
C THR A 293 9.54 -27.95 14.02
N LYS A 294 8.41 -27.37 13.61
CA LYS A 294 8.19 -27.07 12.19
C LYS A 294 7.25 -25.88 11.99
N PRO A 295 7.75 -24.74 11.49
CA PRO A 295 6.86 -23.68 11.05
C PRO A 295 6.10 -24.10 9.79
N GLU A 296 4.92 -23.54 9.58
CA GLU A 296 4.08 -23.77 8.39
C GLU A 296 4.34 -22.67 7.35
N GLU A 297 4.78 -23.06 6.15
CA GLU A 297 4.84 -22.14 5.01
C GLU A 297 3.46 -22.03 4.37
N ILE A 298 2.82 -20.87 4.53
CA ILE A 298 1.47 -20.58 4.01
C ILE A 298 1.50 -19.83 2.67
N VAL A 299 2.65 -19.26 2.29
CA VAL A 299 2.88 -18.65 0.97
C VAL A 299 4.27 -19.00 0.46
N HIS A 300 4.32 -19.47 -0.77
CA HIS A 300 5.53 -19.64 -1.56
C HIS A 300 5.26 -19.16 -3.00
N LEU A 301 5.53 -17.88 -3.27
CA LEU A 301 5.17 -17.26 -4.55
C LEU A 301 6.42 -16.77 -5.30
N PRO A 302 6.83 -17.42 -6.40
CA PRO A 302 7.91 -16.94 -7.24
C PRO A 302 7.60 -15.58 -7.88
N VAL A 303 8.50 -14.61 -7.70
CA VAL A 303 8.38 -13.26 -8.26
C VAL A 303 9.31 -13.09 -9.46
N LEU A 304 10.55 -13.55 -9.33
CA LEU A 304 11.60 -13.45 -10.34
C LEU A 304 12.48 -14.70 -10.30
N ALA A 305 12.97 -15.14 -11.46
CA ALA A 305 13.92 -16.24 -11.57
C ALA A 305 15.29 -15.71 -12.06
N PHE A 306 16.38 -16.23 -11.50
CA PHE A 306 17.76 -15.94 -11.88
C PHE A 306 18.18 -16.77 -13.10
N GLU A 307 17.55 -16.50 -14.25
CA GLU A 307 18.00 -17.11 -15.50
C GLU A 307 19.32 -16.48 -15.99
N LYS A 308 20.12 -17.27 -16.71
CA LYS A 308 21.40 -16.82 -17.28
C LYS A 308 21.18 -15.58 -18.16
N GLY A 309 21.90 -14.49 -17.87
CA GLY A 309 21.79 -13.22 -18.60
C GLY A 309 20.64 -12.31 -18.17
N LYS A 310 19.82 -12.67 -17.16
CA LYS A 310 18.72 -11.83 -16.66
C LYS A 310 19.02 -11.11 -15.34
N THR A 311 20.25 -11.14 -14.83
CA THR A 311 20.61 -10.53 -13.53
C THR A 311 20.29 -9.03 -13.46
N GLU A 312 20.54 -8.28 -14.53
CA GLU A 312 20.20 -6.85 -14.59
C GLU A 312 18.69 -6.61 -14.54
N LEU A 313 17.89 -7.48 -15.18
CA LEU A 313 16.44 -7.41 -15.14
C LEU A 313 15.92 -7.70 -13.73
N VAL A 314 16.51 -8.68 -13.04
CA VAL A 314 16.19 -8.96 -11.63
C VAL A 314 16.51 -7.74 -10.76
N ALA A 315 17.72 -7.20 -10.86
CA ALA A 315 18.12 -6.01 -10.11
C ALA A 315 17.17 -4.82 -10.39
N ARG A 316 16.81 -4.60 -11.66
CA ARG A 316 15.88 -3.54 -12.08
C ARG A 316 14.48 -3.72 -11.49
N ASN A 317 13.96 -4.95 -11.47
CA ASN A 317 12.64 -5.25 -10.93
C ASN A 317 12.61 -5.26 -9.39
N MET A 318 13.76 -5.29 -8.73
CA MET A 318 13.92 -5.25 -7.28
C MET A 318 14.45 -3.90 -6.77
N LEU A 319 14.53 -2.87 -7.63
CA LEU A 319 14.93 -1.53 -7.22
C LEU A 319 13.99 -0.98 -6.14
N GLN A 320 12.69 -1.21 -6.30
CA GLN A 320 11.67 -0.84 -5.33
C GLN A 320 10.81 -2.07 -5.06
N SER A 321 10.61 -2.36 -3.79
CA SER A 321 9.75 -3.44 -3.35
C SER A 321 8.97 -3.05 -2.10
N ALA A 322 7.81 -3.65 -1.91
CA ALA A 322 6.99 -3.41 -0.74
C ALA A 322 6.24 -4.66 -0.32
N LEU A 323 6.02 -4.77 0.98
CA LEU A 323 5.15 -5.78 1.60
C LEU A 323 4.08 -5.06 2.40
N LYS A 324 2.87 -5.60 2.37
CA LYS A 324 1.71 -5.06 3.08
C LYS A 324 0.90 -6.20 3.66
N ILE A 325 0.50 -6.03 4.93
CA ILE A 325 -0.40 -6.94 5.62
C ILE A 325 -1.63 -6.14 6.03
N ILE A 326 -2.81 -6.65 5.71
CA ILE A 326 -4.09 -6.14 6.19
C ILE A 326 -4.68 -7.21 7.10
N LYS A 327 -4.90 -6.88 8.37
CA LYS A 327 -5.60 -7.73 9.35
C LYS A 327 -6.97 -7.11 9.65
N ASN A 328 -8.03 -7.88 9.47
CA ASN A 328 -9.40 -7.53 9.85
C ASN A 328 -10.03 -8.70 10.60
N GLY A 329 -10.09 -8.60 11.93
CA GLY A 329 -10.37 -9.74 12.80
C GLY A 329 -9.34 -10.83 12.57
N ASN A 330 -9.79 -12.06 12.35
CA ASN A 330 -8.91 -13.19 12.04
C ASN A 330 -8.51 -13.27 10.56
N HIS A 331 -9.02 -12.37 9.72
CA HIS A 331 -8.76 -12.39 8.28
C HIS A 331 -7.48 -11.62 7.92
N PHE A 332 -6.54 -12.29 7.25
CA PHE A 332 -5.29 -11.71 6.78
C PHE A 332 -5.27 -11.62 5.27
N ARG A 333 -4.86 -10.47 4.74
CA ARG A 333 -4.47 -10.29 3.34
C ARG A 333 -3.01 -9.90 3.26
N LEU A 334 -2.24 -10.70 2.54
CA LEU A 334 -0.81 -10.51 2.33
C LEU A 334 -0.60 -9.99 0.92
N LEU A 335 -0.05 -8.79 0.78
CA LEU A 335 0.16 -8.13 -0.50
C LEU A 335 1.62 -7.75 -0.70
N TYR A 336 2.07 -7.76 -1.94
CA TYR A 336 3.43 -7.40 -2.31
C TYR A 336 3.48 -6.57 -3.59
N SER A 337 4.58 -5.84 -3.78
CA SER A 337 4.90 -5.18 -5.03
C SER A 337 6.41 -5.22 -5.26
N ALA A 338 6.82 -5.38 -6.51
CA ALA A 338 8.22 -5.30 -6.94
C ALA A 338 8.27 -4.61 -8.31
N GLY A 339 9.16 -3.64 -8.47
CA GLY A 339 9.37 -2.98 -9.75
C GLY A 339 10.48 -1.94 -9.76
N ALA A 340 10.67 -1.31 -10.92
CA ALA A 340 11.72 -0.31 -11.14
C ALA A 340 11.36 1.10 -10.64
N ARG A 341 10.09 1.36 -10.29
CA ARG A 341 9.59 2.69 -9.92
C ARG A 341 8.84 2.60 -8.60
N ASN A 342 8.66 3.75 -7.92
CA ASN A 342 7.81 3.90 -6.73
C ASN A 342 6.32 3.84 -7.11
N ASN A 343 5.92 2.78 -7.81
CA ASN A 343 4.54 2.50 -8.12
C ASN A 343 4.21 1.15 -7.49
N PHE A 344 3.56 1.19 -6.34
CA PHE A 344 3.20 0.01 -5.56
C PHE A 344 1.84 -0.53 -6.01
N ALA A 345 1.81 -1.07 -7.23
CA ALA A 345 0.70 -1.86 -7.74
C ALA A 345 0.67 -3.21 -7.00
N TYR A 346 0.10 -3.21 -5.80
CA TYR A 346 0.06 -4.38 -4.93
C TYR A 346 -0.65 -5.57 -5.62
N LYS A 347 -0.01 -6.74 -5.53
CA LYS A 347 -0.57 -8.03 -5.87
C LYS A 347 -0.83 -8.79 -4.58
N GLU A 348 -1.96 -9.48 -4.52
CA GLU A 348 -2.29 -10.34 -3.39
C GLU A 348 -1.53 -11.67 -3.52
N ALA A 349 -0.79 -12.04 -2.49
CA ALA A 349 -0.11 -13.34 -2.39
C ALA A 349 -0.99 -14.37 -1.64
N LEU A 350 -1.79 -13.91 -0.67
CA LEU A 350 -2.71 -14.74 0.11
C LEU A 350 -3.82 -13.89 0.72
N SER A 351 -5.01 -14.48 0.82
CA SER A 351 -6.12 -14.01 1.65
C SER A 351 -6.67 -15.23 2.41
N LYS A 352 -6.55 -15.24 3.73
CA LYS A 352 -6.90 -16.41 4.58
C LYS A 352 -7.17 -15.99 6.02
N ASP A 353 -8.03 -16.74 6.70
CA ASP A 353 -8.23 -16.61 8.15
C ASP A 353 -7.14 -17.37 8.92
N LEU A 354 -6.54 -16.72 9.92
CA LEU A 354 -5.53 -17.30 10.81
C LEU A 354 -5.92 -17.07 12.27
N ASP A 355 -5.82 -18.11 13.09
CA ASP A 355 -6.02 -18.03 14.54
C ASP A 355 -4.75 -17.48 15.22
N PHE A 356 -4.60 -16.16 15.14
CA PHE A 356 -3.38 -15.45 15.50
C PHE A 356 -3.67 -14.00 15.90
N GLU A 357 -3.25 -13.61 17.12
CA GLU A 357 -3.54 -12.29 17.70
C GLU A 357 -2.26 -11.45 17.92
N PRO A 358 -1.70 -10.85 16.86
CA PRO A 358 -0.44 -10.12 16.96
C PRO A 358 -0.58 -8.88 17.86
N LYS A 359 0.33 -8.78 18.84
CA LYS A 359 0.49 -7.59 19.70
C LYS A 359 1.68 -6.72 19.29
N TYR A 360 2.56 -7.26 18.46
CA TYR A 360 3.72 -6.55 17.93
C TYR A 360 3.84 -6.76 16.43
N VAL A 361 4.35 -5.72 15.77
CA VAL A 361 4.80 -5.74 14.39
C VAL A 361 6.28 -5.37 14.37
N GLY A 362 7.06 -6.06 13.56
CA GLY A 362 8.48 -5.84 13.44
C GLY A 362 8.97 -5.87 12.01
N ILE A 363 10.17 -5.33 11.84
CA ILE A 363 10.91 -5.34 10.59
C ILE A 363 12.25 -6.02 10.84
N PHE A 364 12.67 -6.85 9.89
CA PHE A 364 13.85 -7.70 10.06
C PHE A 364 14.59 -7.92 8.75
N ALA A 365 15.85 -8.34 8.89
CA ALA A 365 16.62 -8.96 7.82
C ALA A 365 17.43 -10.11 8.42
N LEU A 366 17.36 -11.30 7.82
CA LEU A 366 18.01 -12.52 8.31
C LEU A 366 18.45 -13.43 7.17
N GLN A 367 19.23 -14.47 7.47
CA GLN A 367 19.65 -15.50 6.52
C GLN A 367 19.58 -16.93 7.07
N GLY A 368 18.65 -17.21 7.99
CA GLY A 368 18.55 -18.51 8.65
C GLY A 368 19.82 -18.87 9.44
N PHE A 369 19.99 -20.16 9.77
CA PHE A 369 21.11 -20.67 10.56
C PHE A 369 22.29 -21.19 9.71
N VAL A 370 22.60 -20.55 8.58
CA VAL A 370 23.71 -20.95 7.70
C VAL A 370 25.07 -20.61 8.32
N ASP A 371 26.05 -21.51 8.22
CA ASP A 371 27.38 -21.39 8.86
C ASP A 371 28.32 -20.36 8.23
N LYS A 372 28.12 -20.05 6.95
CA LYS A 372 28.91 -19.06 6.21
C LYS A 372 28.04 -17.88 5.78
N PRO A 373 27.56 -17.06 6.75
CA PRO A 373 26.75 -15.91 6.46
C PRO A 373 27.49 -14.95 5.52
N GLN A 374 26.82 -14.50 4.44
CA GLN A 374 27.27 -13.32 3.69
C GLN A 374 26.21 -12.25 3.86
N PRO A 375 26.34 -11.37 4.87
CA PRO A 375 25.32 -10.37 5.12
C PRO A 375 25.23 -9.37 3.96
N ILE A 376 24.04 -9.20 3.42
CA ILE A 376 23.73 -8.14 2.45
C ILE A 376 22.84 -7.08 3.12
N PRO A 377 22.91 -5.82 2.68
CA PRO A 377 22.05 -4.77 3.21
C PRO A 377 20.61 -4.93 2.74
N ALA A 378 19.67 -4.69 3.65
CA ALA A 378 18.24 -4.53 3.39
C ALA A 378 17.83 -3.11 3.80
N PRO A 379 17.81 -2.15 2.84
CA PRO A 379 17.45 -0.77 3.13
C PRO A 379 15.94 -0.57 3.17
N PHE A 380 15.42 -0.19 4.34
CA PHE A 380 14.03 0.17 4.58
C PHE A 380 13.87 1.69 4.47
N LYS A 381 13.00 2.11 3.55
CA LYS A 381 12.72 3.53 3.28
C LYS A 381 11.46 4.03 3.97
N PHE A 382 10.56 3.11 4.30
CA PHE A 382 9.25 3.43 4.82
C PHE A 382 8.74 2.28 5.68
N PHE A 383 8.10 2.63 6.78
CA PHE A 383 7.25 1.76 7.59
C PHE A 383 5.97 2.53 7.93
N SER A 384 4.84 1.84 7.94
CA SER A 384 3.62 2.36 8.56
C SER A 384 2.80 1.27 9.22
N VAL A 385 2.01 1.69 10.20
CA VAL A 385 0.90 0.93 10.75
C VAL A 385 -0.28 1.86 10.93
N THR A 386 -1.45 1.44 10.45
CA THR A 386 -2.69 2.20 10.49
C THR A 386 -3.76 1.32 11.09
N ASP A 387 -4.35 1.74 12.21
CA ASP A 387 -5.51 1.06 12.77
C ASP A 387 -6.71 1.22 11.83
N ILE A 388 -7.47 0.14 11.63
CA ILE A 388 -8.70 0.16 10.81
C ILE A 388 -9.86 -0.41 11.62
N PRO A 389 -11.12 -0.08 11.27
CA PRO A 389 -12.27 -0.70 11.90
C PRO A 389 -12.26 -2.23 11.68
N CYS A 390 -12.53 -2.98 12.73
CA CYS A 390 -12.87 -4.39 12.60
C CYS A 390 -14.30 -4.52 12.09
N ASN A 391 -14.52 -5.28 11.01
CA ASN A 391 -15.86 -5.55 10.47
C ASN A 391 -16.42 -6.88 10.95
#